data_AF-A0A928CRL1-F1
#
_entry.id   AF-A0A928CRL1-F1
#
_cell.length_a   1.000
_cell.length_b   1.000
_cell.length_c   1.000
_cell.angle_alpha   90.00
_cell.angle_beta   90.00
_cell.angle_gamma   90.00
#
_symmetry.space_group_name_H-M   'P 1'
#
loop_
_entity.id
_entity.type
_entity.pdbx_description
1 polymer ?
#
loop_
_entity_poly.entity_id
_entity_poly.type
_entity_poly.pdbx_seq_one_letter_code
_entity_poly.pdbx_strand_id
1 'polypeptide(L)'
;MVPLIAERAAKEKCKLYFLGGSEESATRTAELLKERNPGLEIEIDTPFVRLDAPDAAEKDAEICRRINASGAKILLVGFGNPKQELWLERNRRQLTCGVGIGVGGTFNFLAGKVKRAPEWMRKSGTEWIYRVIQEPGRLWKRYFIGLFLFNIMALRSICARPRRNGATVVPDAASQGLTVTGRGRFSPEALQMILRYSGGDPIRFSGLTGAQRRQLHANRMADLIRED
;
A
#
# COMPACT_ATOMS: atom_id res chain seq x y z
N MET A 1 3.09 18.06 12.68
CA MET A 1 3.44 18.53 11.32
C MET A 1 2.82 19.88 11.02
N VAL A 2 1.49 19.99 10.80
CA VAL A 2 0.84 21.26 10.40
C VAL A 2 1.20 22.47 11.29
N PRO A 3 1.24 22.39 12.63
CA PRO A 3 1.68 23.52 13.45
C PRO A 3 3.13 23.99 13.19
N LEU A 4 4.05 23.06 12.92
CA LEU A 4 5.45 23.39 12.60
C LEU A 4 5.56 24.04 11.21
N ILE A 5 4.75 23.58 10.25
CA ILE A 5 4.66 24.21 8.92
C ILE A 5 4.16 25.64 9.06
N ALA A 6 3.10 25.86 9.86
CA ALA A 6 2.55 27.19 10.12
C ALA A 6 3.56 28.14 10.77
N GLU A 7 4.30 27.65 11.77
CA GLU A 7 5.37 28.43 12.42
C GLU A 7 6.46 28.83 11.42
N ARG A 8 6.93 27.87 10.61
CA ARG A 8 7.96 28.14 9.60
C ARG A 8 7.44 29.07 8.50
N ALA A 9 6.19 28.89 8.06
CA ALA A 9 5.55 29.73 7.06
C ALA A 9 5.40 31.18 7.53
N ALA A 10 5.08 31.41 8.80
CA ALA A 10 5.03 32.76 9.36
C ALA A 10 6.42 33.43 9.37
N LYS A 11 7.46 32.69 9.78
CA LYS A 11 8.86 33.18 9.79
C LYS A 11 9.35 33.54 8.38
N GLU A 12 9.01 32.73 7.39
CA GLU A 12 9.41 32.90 5.98
C GLU A 12 8.42 33.74 5.15
N LYS A 13 7.38 34.33 5.78
CA LYS A 13 6.32 35.11 5.12
C LYS A 13 5.68 34.36 3.93
N CYS A 14 5.48 33.06 4.09
CA CYS A 14 4.87 32.19 3.11
C CYS A 14 3.39 32.00 3.41
N LYS A 15 2.53 32.31 2.43
CA LYS A 15 1.08 32.08 2.55
C LYS A 15 0.72 30.60 2.40
N LEU A 16 -0.16 30.13 3.28
CA LEU A 16 -0.74 28.79 3.26
C LEU A 16 -2.10 28.78 2.54
N TYR A 17 -2.45 27.66 1.94
CA TYR A 17 -3.79 27.40 1.41
C TYR A 17 -4.36 26.14 2.01
N PHE A 18 -5.53 26.22 2.65
CA PHE A 18 -6.26 25.06 3.17
C PHE A 18 -7.32 24.65 2.18
N LEU A 19 -7.23 23.42 1.68
CA LEU A 19 -8.19 22.86 0.73
C LEU A 19 -8.93 21.67 1.37
N GLY A 20 -10.23 21.82 1.59
CA GLY A 20 -11.08 20.76 2.17
C GLY A 20 -11.13 20.72 3.70
N GLY A 21 -11.68 19.63 4.23
CA GLY A 21 -12.21 19.60 5.60
C GLY A 21 -13.61 20.22 5.68
N SER A 22 -14.26 20.18 6.85
CA SER A 22 -15.45 21.00 7.07
C SER A 22 -15.03 22.45 7.23
N GLU A 23 -15.82 23.39 6.69
CA GLU A 23 -15.60 24.83 6.81
C GLU A 23 -15.27 25.25 8.25
N GLU A 24 -16.11 24.83 9.21
CA GLU A 24 -15.89 25.08 10.64
C GLU A 24 -14.51 24.61 11.15
N SER A 25 -14.04 23.42 10.73
CA SER A 25 -12.75 22.89 11.17
C SER A 25 -11.56 23.56 10.49
N ALA A 26 -11.69 23.89 9.20
CA ALA A 26 -10.63 24.59 8.48
C ALA A 26 -10.46 26.02 9.03
N THR A 27 -11.57 26.74 9.21
CA THR A 27 -11.61 28.09 9.81
C THR A 27 -11.06 28.10 11.22
N ARG A 28 -11.56 27.22 12.10
CA ARG A 28 -11.07 27.15 13.48
C ARG A 28 -9.58 26.81 13.56
N THR A 29 -9.11 25.93 12.68
CA THR A 29 -7.69 25.60 12.61
C THR A 29 -6.87 26.80 12.16
N ALA A 30 -7.34 27.56 11.16
CA ALA A 30 -6.63 28.74 10.67
C ALA A 30 -6.53 29.83 11.74
N GLU A 31 -7.61 30.09 12.48
CA GLU A 31 -7.62 31.02 13.62
C GLU A 31 -6.56 30.64 14.65
N LEU A 32 -6.59 29.40 15.15
CA LEU A 32 -5.65 28.90 16.15
C LEU A 32 -4.19 28.99 15.70
N LEU A 33 -3.93 28.81 14.41
CA LEU A 33 -2.58 28.91 13.85
C LEU A 33 -2.16 30.37 13.67
N LYS A 34 -3.05 31.27 13.28
CA LYS A 34 -2.80 32.71 13.18
C LYS A 34 -2.58 33.35 14.55
N GLU A 35 -3.35 32.96 15.56
CA GLU A 35 -3.17 33.40 16.96
C GLU A 35 -1.77 33.05 17.49
N ARG A 36 -1.27 31.85 17.17
CA ARG A 36 0.05 31.39 17.61
C ARG A 36 1.21 31.93 16.79
N ASN A 37 0.96 32.40 15.57
CA ASN A 37 1.98 32.83 14.62
C ASN A 37 1.57 34.15 13.97
N PRO A 38 1.82 35.30 14.63
CA PRO A 38 1.51 36.61 14.06
C PRO A 38 2.13 36.81 12.68
N GLY A 39 1.36 37.36 11.74
CA GLY A 39 1.78 37.54 10.35
C GLY A 39 1.60 36.31 9.44
N LEU A 40 1.08 35.19 9.98
CA LEU A 40 0.74 34.04 9.16
C LEU A 40 -0.48 34.33 8.26
N GLU A 41 -0.30 34.18 6.96
CA GLU A 41 -1.38 34.27 5.98
C GLU A 41 -1.91 32.88 5.62
N ILE A 42 -3.23 32.72 5.68
CA ILE A 42 -3.91 31.47 5.32
C ILE A 42 -5.18 31.81 4.56
N GLU A 43 -5.31 31.24 3.36
CA GLU A 43 -6.54 31.18 2.56
C GLU A 43 -7.24 29.84 2.80
N ILE A 44 -8.57 29.81 2.78
CA ILE A 44 -9.36 28.60 3.02
C ILE A 44 -10.35 28.42 1.87
N ASP A 45 -10.42 27.20 1.33
CA ASP A 45 -11.46 26.78 0.40
C ASP A 45 -11.87 25.34 0.75
N THR A 46 -13.17 25.10 0.93
CA THR A 46 -13.70 23.77 1.29
C THR A 46 -14.67 23.23 0.23
N PRO A 47 -14.21 22.97 -1.01
CA PRO A 47 -15.09 22.59 -2.10
C PRO A 47 -15.48 21.11 -2.00
N PHE A 48 -16.68 20.78 -2.49
CA PHE A 48 -17.10 19.40 -2.64
C PHE A 48 -16.52 18.79 -3.92
N VAL A 49 -15.38 18.11 -3.78
CA VAL A 49 -14.69 17.46 -4.90
C VAL A 49 -15.20 16.03 -5.11
N ARG A 50 -15.47 15.65 -6.37
CA ARG A 50 -15.70 14.26 -6.78
C ARG A 50 -14.67 13.87 -7.83
N LEU A 51 -14.01 12.72 -7.65
CA LEU A 51 -12.98 12.29 -8.59
C LEU A 51 -13.58 11.67 -9.87
N ASP A 52 -14.77 11.10 -9.75
CA ASP A 52 -15.51 10.30 -10.71
C ASP A 52 -16.60 11.08 -11.47
N ALA A 53 -16.78 12.36 -11.17
CA ALA A 53 -17.83 13.15 -11.80
C ALA A 53 -17.44 13.60 -13.22
N PRO A 54 -18.39 13.67 -14.17
CA PRO A 54 -18.10 14.12 -15.54
C PRO A 54 -17.51 15.53 -15.61
N ASP A 55 -17.90 16.40 -14.68
CA ASP A 55 -17.46 17.79 -14.55
C ASP A 55 -16.21 17.95 -13.66
N ALA A 56 -15.57 16.85 -13.23
CA ALA A 56 -14.47 16.89 -12.27
C ALA A 56 -13.27 17.69 -12.79
N ALA A 57 -12.95 17.62 -14.08
CA ALA A 57 -11.82 18.34 -14.67
C ALA A 57 -12.03 19.86 -14.67
N GLU A 58 -13.24 20.33 -14.97
CA GLU A 58 -13.60 21.74 -14.99
C GLU A 58 -13.57 22.34 -13.58
N LYS A 59 -14.20 21.65 -12.63
CA LYS A 59 -14.20 22.05 -11.21
C LYS A 59 -12.78 22.08 -10.63
N ASP A 60 -11.98 21.08 -10.95
CA ASP A 60 -10.58 21.04 -10.52
C ASP A 60 -9.78 22.21 -11.11
N ALA A 61 -9.98 22.55 -12.38
CA ALA A 61 -9.32 23.69 -13.00
C ALA A 61 -9.73 25.02 -12.35
N GLU A 62 -10.99 25.16 -11.94
CA GLU A 62 -11.45 26.31 -11.16
C GLU A 62 -10.79 26.39 -9.77
N ILE A 63 -10.72 25.26 -9.06
CA ILE A 63 -10.02 25.17 -7.77
C ILE A 63 -8.54 25.53 -7.94
N CYS A 64 -7.86 24.98 -8.96
CA CYS A 64 -6.46 25.30 -9.24
C CYS A 64 -6.26 26.79 -9.55
N ARG A 65 -7.18 27.42 -10.29
CA ARG A 65 -7.13 28.88 -10.53
C ARG A 65 -7.21 29.67 -9.24
N ARG A 66 -8.12 29.33 -8.32
CA ARG A 66 -8.22 30.00 -7.00
C ARG A 66 -6.96 29.81 -6.16
N ILE A 67 -6.41 28.59 -6.13
CA ILE A 67 -5.16 28.29 -5.41
C ILE A 67 -4.02 29.15 -5.97
N ASN A 68 -3.83 29.17 -7.28
CA ASN A 68 -2.74 29.91 -7.92
C ASN A 68 -2.90 31.42 -7.73
N ALA A 69 -4.12 31.95 -7.87
CA ALA A 69 -4.42 33.36 -7.66
C ALA A 69 -4.19 33.81 -6.21
N SER A 70 -4.32 32.90 -5.24
CA SER A 70 -4.10 33.23 -3.83
C SER A 70 -2.64 33.60 -3.50
N GLY A 71 -1.68 33.23 -4.36
CA GLY A 71 -0.25 33.40 -4.13
C GLY A 71 0.35 32.43 -3.10
N ALA A 72 -0.44 31.48 -2.58
CA ALA A 72 0.02 30.52 -1.57
C ALA A 72 1.17 29.63 -2.09
N LYS A 73 2.16 29.42 -1.23
CA LYS A 73 3.33 28.58 -1.53
C LYS A 73 3.17 27.15 -1.05
N ILE A 74 2.32 26.92 -0.05
CA ILE A 74 2.08 25.62 0.57
C ILE A 74 0.58 25.34 0.56
N LEU A 75 0.21 24.24 -0.09
CA LEU A 75 -1.16 23.74 -0.16
C LEU A 75 -1.34 22.56 0.82
N LEU A 76 -2.29 22.67 1.75
CA LEU A 76 -2.66 21.60 2.68
C LEU A 76 -4.04 21.04 2.32
N VAL A 77 -4.10 19.76 1.94
CA VAL A 77 -5.32 19.12 1.42
C VAL A 77 -5.94 18.17 2.46
N GLY A 78 -7.17 18.45 2.87
CA GLY A 78 -7.96 17.73 3.87
C GLY A 78 -9.12 16.91 3.31
N PHE A 79 -8.98 16.30 2.12
CA PHE A 79 -10.04 15.48 1.51
C PHE A 79 -10.14 14.06 2.05
N GLY A 80 -9.13 13.61 2.79
CA GLY A 80 -9.02 12.24 3.27
C GLY A 80 -8.49 11.28 2.20
N ASN A 81 -8.02 10.13 2.66
CA ASN A 81 -7.35 9.15 1.81
C ASN A 81 -8.37 8.18 1.21
N PRO A 82 -8.21 7.76 -0.06
CA PRO A 82 -7.11 8.08 -0.99
C PRO A 82 -7.34 9.34 -1.85
N LYS A 83 -8.43 10.08 -1.61
CA LYS A 83 -8.91 11.14 -2.49
C LYS A 83 -7.92 12.30 -2.62
N GLN A 84 -7.27 12.70 -1.53
CA GLN A 84 -6.33 13.81 -1.53
C GLN A 84 -5.07 13.51 -2.38
N GLU A 85 -4.54 12.29 -2.33
CA GLU A 85 -3.37 11.90 -3.11
C GLU A 85 -3.69 11.87 -4.61
N LEU A 86 -4.84 11.30 -4.96
CA LEU A 86 -5.31 11.24 -6.35
C LEU A 86 -5.60 12.64 -6.91
N TRP A 87 -6.21 13.52 -6.11
CA TRP A 87 -6.49 14.89 -6.53
C TRP A 87 -5.20 15.70 -6.73
N LEU A 88 -4.23 15.56 -5.84
CA LEU A 88 -2.92 16.21 -5.97
C LEU A 88 -2.18 15.72 -7.22
N GLU A 89 -2.10 14.40 -7.45
CA GLU A 89 -1.43 13.86 -8.64
C GLU A 89 -2.10 14.31 -9.93
N ARG A 90 -3.44 14.28 -9.98
CA ARG A 90 -4.22 14.72 -11.14
C ARG A 90 -3.97 16.19 -11.49
N ASN A 91 -3.78 17.05 -10.48
CA ASN A 91 -3.70 18.49 -10.66
C ASN A 91 -2.28 19.08 -10.54
N ARG A 92 -1.27 18.25 -10.27
CA ARG A 92 0.11 18.71 -10.01
C ARG A 92 0.68 19.62 -11.09
N ARG A 93 0.27 19.46 -12.35
CA ARG A 93 0.76 20.27 -13.48
C ARG A 93 0.10 21.65 -13.55
N GLN A 94 -1.09 21.81 -12.97
CA GLN A 94 -1.83 23.06 -12.96
C GLN A 94 -1.50 23.92 -11.74
N LEU A 95 -1.02 23.32 -10.66
CA LEU A 95 -0.72 24.00 -9.41
C LEU A 95 0.63 24.73 -9.47
N THR A 96 0.66 26.00 -9.04
CA THR A 96 1.87 26.81 -8.94
C THR A 96 2.43 26.90 -7.52
N CYS A 97 1.76 26.29 -6.54
CA CYS A 97 2.29 26.18 -5.18
C CYS A 97 3.54 25.30 -5.17
N GLY A 98 4.55 25.66 -4.37
CA GLY A 98 5.81 24.92 -4.32
C GLY A 98 5.67 23.51 -3.73
N VAL A 99 4.66 23.28 -2.88
CA VAL A 99 4.38 21.97 -2.30
C VAL A 99 2.89 21.78 -2.00
N GLY A 100 2.38 20.59 -2.31
CA GLY A 100 1.05 20.12 -1.92
C GLY A 100 1.15 18.93 -0.95
N ILE A 101 0.46 19.02 0.19
CA ILE A 101 0.56 18.03 1.28
C ILE A 101 -0.84 17.55 1.65
N GLY A 102 -1.07 16.25 1.52
CA GLY A 102 -2.25 15.61 2.07
C GLY A 102 -2.18 15.56 3.60
N VAL A 103 -3.11 16.22 4.29
CA VAL A 103 -3.16 16.28 5.77
C VAL A 103 -4.29 15.46 6.37
N GLY A 104 -5.15 14.85 5.55
CA GLY A 104 -6.27 14.04 6.00
C GLY A 104 -7.16 14.78 7.00
N GLY A 105 -7.51 14.10 8.10
CA GLY A 105 -8.35 14.67 9.16
C GLY A 105 -7.65 15.67 10.10
N THR A 106 -6.45 16.17 9.77
CA THR A 106 -5.67 17.02 10.69
C THR A 106 -6.41 18.30 11.10
N PHE A 107 -7.19 18.90 10.20
CA PHE A 107 -8.01 20.08 10.54
C PHE A 107 -9.02 19.76 11.66
N ASN A 108 -9.66 18.59 11.63
CA ASN A 108 -10.61 18.20 12.67
C ASN A 108 -9.92 17.97 14.02
N PHE A 109 -8.68 17.47 14.03
CA PHE A 109 -7.88 17.31 15.25
C PHE A 109 -7.44 18.66 15.83
N LEU A 110 -6.98 19.58 14.98
CA LEU A 110 -6.51 20.91 15.44
C LEU A 110 -7.67 21.80 15.88
N ALA A 111 -8.81 21.72 15.19
CA ALA A 111 -10.04 22.38 15.62
C ALA A 111 -10.65 21.80 16.90
N GLY A 112 -10.12 20.69 17.43
CA GLY A 112 -10.61 20.05 18.66
C GLY A 112 -11.88 19.22 18.50
N LYS A 113 -12.41 19.08 17.27
CA LYS A 113 -13.60 18.25 16.99
C LYS A 113 -13.36 16.77 17.26
N VAL A 114 -12.15 16.29 16.99
CA VAL A 114 -11.78 14.89 17.19
C VAL A 114 -10.70 14.82 18.26
N LYS A 115 -11.00 14.15 19.37
CA LYS A 115 -10.01 13.90 20.42
C LYS A 115 -9.09 12.77 19.99
N ARG A 116 -7.79 12.89 20.28
CA ARG A 116 -6.87 11.76 20.08
C ARG A 116 -7.15 10.65 21.10
N ALA A 117 -6.85 9.41 20.73
CA ALA A 117 -6.89 8.30 21.66
C ALA A 117 -5.97 8.53 22.86
N PRO A 118 -6.35 8.08 24.07
CA PRO A 118 -5.48 8.08 25.24
C PRO A 118 -4.12 7.44 24.95
N GLU A 119 -3.08 7.88 25.66
CA GLU A 119 -1.72 7.45 25.40
C GLU A 119 -1.53 5.94 25.54
N TRP A 120 -2.19 5.32 26.52
CA TRP A 120 -2.15 3.87 26.70
C TRP A 120 -2.70 3.11 25.48
N MET A 121 -3.80 3.58 24.86
CA MET A 121 -4.36 2.99 23.64
C MET A 121 -3.46 3.17 22.42
N ARG A 122 -2.78 4.32 22.36
CA ARG A 122 -1.80 4.60 21.29
C ARG A 122 -0.58 3.67 21.42
N LYS A 123 -0.11 3.44 22.65
CA LYS A 123 1.00 2.52 22.98
C LYS A 123 0.64 1.05 22.74
N SER A 124 -0.61 0.65 23.03
CA SER A 124 -1.07 -0.72 22.81
C SER A 124 -1.53 -1.01 21.37
N GLY A 125 -1.46 -0.04 20.45
CA GLY A 125 -1.92 -0.21 19.08
C GLY A 125 -3.44 -0.34 18.92
N THR A 126 -4.22 -0.05 19.97
CA THR A 126 -5.70 -0.17 19.97
C THR A 126 -6.40 1.14 19.60
N GLU A 127 -5.66 2.14 19.09
CA GLU A 127 -6.21 3.41 18.60
C GLU A 127 -7.34 3.21 17.57
N TRP A 128 -7.30 2.13 16.78
CA TRP A 128 -8.34 1.82 15.80
C TRP A 128 -9.71 1.61 16.44
N ILE A 129 -9.79 1.00 17.63
CA ILE A 129 -11.05 0.79 18.37
C ILE A 129 -11.63 2.15 18.77
N TYR A 130 -10.79 3.02 19.33
CA TYR A 130 -11.18 4.35 19.74
C TYR A 130 -11.70 5.19 18.56
N ARG A 131 -11.05 5.09 17.39
CA ARG A 131 -11.51 5.75 16.16
C ARG A 131 -12.84 5.19 15.66
N VAL A 132 -13.04 3.88 15.72
CA VAL A 132 -14.33 3.26 15.35
C VAL A 132 -15.45 3.74 16.27
N ILE A 133 -15.21 3.88 17.57
CA ILE A 133 -16.19 4.42 18.53
C ILE A 133 -16.51 5.89 18.22
N GLN A 134 -15.51 6.69 17.86
CA GLN A 134 -15.72 8.10 17.54
C GLN A 134 -16.44 8.34 16.21
N GLU A 135 -16.20 7.50 15.20
CA GLU A 135 -16.78 7.65 13.86
C GLU A 135 -17.36 6.33 13.34
N PRO A 136 -18.38 5.76 14.02
CA PRO A 136 -18.87 4.42 13.73
C PRO A 136 -19.38 4.31 12.30
N GLY A 137 -20.21 5.24 11.82
CA GLY A 137 -20.76 5.17 10.46
C GLY A 137 -19.71 5.16 9.34
N ARG A 138 -18.61 5.90 9.51
CA ARG A 138 -17.56 6.06 8.48
C ARG A 138 -16.54 4.92 8.51
N LEU A 139 -16.11 4.52 9.71
CA LEU A 139 -15.01 3.57 9.86
C LEU A 139 -15.47 2.12 9.95
N TRP A 140 -16.67 1.81 10.50
CA TRP A 140 -17.13 0.42 10.57
C TRP A 140 -17.17 -0.26 9.22
N LYS A 141 -17.74 0.41 8.21
CA LYS A 141 -17.85 -0.16 6.86
C LYS A 141 -16.47 -0.53 6.31
N ARG A 142 -15.48 0.34 6.49
CA ARG A 142 -14.11 0.09 6.04
C ARG A 142 -13.48 -1.11 6.77
N TYR A 143 -13.64 -1.21 8.09
CA TYR A 143 -13.04 -2.29 8.86
C TYR A 143 -13.73 -3.63 8.62
N PHE A 144 -15.07 -3.67 8.62
CA PHE A 144 -15.82 -4.91 8.39
C PHE A 144 -15.59 -5.46 6.97
N ILE A 145 -15.70 -4.61 5.95
CA ILE A 145 -15.47 -5.04 4.56
C ILE A 145 -14.01 -5.43 4.36
N GLY A 146 -13.08 -4.65 4.91
CA GLY A 146 -11.64 -4.93 4.81
C GLY A 146 -11.25 -6.24 5.49
N LEU A 147 -11.70 -6.49 6.72
CA LEU A 147 -11.46 -7.75 7.43
C LEU A 147 -12.10 -8.91 6.67
N PHE A 148 -13.31 -8.74 6.16
CA PHE A 148 -14.02 -9.80 5.44
C PHE A 148 -13.30 -10.20 4.16
N LEU A 149 -12.91 -9.23 3.33
CA LEU A 149 -12.13 -9.47 2.11
C LEU A 149 -10.75 -10.06 2.41
N PHE A 150 -10.07 -9.55 3.43
CA PHE A 150 -8.78 -10.10 3.86
C PHE A 150 -8.91 -11.57 4.29
N ASN A 151 -9.93 -11.91 5.09
CA ASN A 151 -10.17 -13.30 5.49
C ASN A 151 -10.45 -14.20 4.28
N ILE A 152 -11.25 -13.77 3.31
CA ILE A 152 -11.50 -14.53 2.08
C ILE A 152 -10.21 -14.74 1.28
N MET A 153 -9.37 -13.71 1.13
CA MET A 153 -8.09 -13.83 0.42
C MET A 153 -7.10 -14.72 1.17
N ALA A 154 -7.05 -14.61 2.51
CA ALA A 154 -6.23 -15.46 3.37
C ALA A 154 -6.66 -16.94 3.25
N LEU A 155 -7.97 -17.22 3.33
CA LEU A 155 -8.52 -18.55 3.10
C LEU A 155 -8.22 -19.07 1.70
N ARG A 156 -8.38 -18.24 0.66
CA ARG A 156 -8.02 -18.60 -0.72
C ARG A 156 -6.54 -18.91 -0.86
N SER A 157 -5.64 -18.14 -0.26
CA SER A 157 -4.19 -18.40 -0.33
C SER A 157 -3.75 -19.64 0.45
N ILE A 158 -4.48 -20.01 1.51
CA ILE A 158 -4.26 -21.27 2.25
C ILE A 158 -4.79 -22.46 1.44
N CYS A 159 -6.00 -22.36 0.87
CA CYS A 159 -6.65 -23.43 0.11
C CYS A 159 -6.08 -23.59 -1.32
N ALA A 160 -5.59 -22.52 -1.93
CA ALA A 160 -5.01 -22.51 -3.28
C ALA A 160 -3.50 -22.78 -3.28
N ARG A 161 -2.91 -23.20 -2.15
CA ARG A 161 -1.57 -23.82 -2.20
C ARG A 161 -1.70 -25.05 -3.08
N PRO A 162 -1.10 -25.07 -4.29
CA PRO A 162 -1.05 -26.29 -5.06
C PRO A 162 -0.35 -27.31 -4.17
N ARG A 163 -0.97 -28.49 -4.00
CA ARG A 163 -0.23 -29.67 -3.56
C ARG A 163 1.02 -29.70 -4.43
N ARG A 164 2.20 -29.49 -3.84
CA ARG A 164 3.47 -29.65 -4.55
C ARG A 164 3.53 -31.12 -4.95
N ASN A 165 3.02 -31.45 -6.13
CA ASN A 165 3.23 -32.77 -6.71
C ASN A 165 4.74 -32.93 -6.82
N GLY A 166 5.28 -33.96 -6.15
CA GLY A 166 6.70 -34.27 -6.17
C GLY A 166 7.19 -34.48 -7.60
N ALA A 167 8.50 -34.39 -7.81
CA ALA A 167 9.06 -34.78 -9.10
C ALA A 167 8.73 -36.25 -9.37
N THR A 168 8.15 -36.54 -10.54
CA THR A 168 7.77 -37.88 -10.96
C THR A 168 8.84 -38.38 -11.92
N VAL A 169 9.27 -39.63 -11.74
CA VAL A 169 10.18 -40.29 -12.67
C VAL A 169 9.35 -41.13 -13.63
N VAL A 170 9.55 -40.94 -14.92
CA VAL A 170 8.86 -41.69 -15.97
C VAL A 170 9.91 -42.48 -16.75
N PRO A 171 9.71 -43.78 -17.02
CA PRO A 171 10.57 -44.54 -17.93
C PRO A 171 10.56 -43.85 -19.29
N ASP A 172 11.75 -43.59 -19.85
CA ASP A 172 11.82 -43.04 -21.20
C ASP A 172 11.41 -44.15 -22.18
N ALA A 173 10.32 -43.96 -22.92
CA ALA A 173 9.87 -44.96 -23.88
C ALA A 173 10.80 -45.06 -25.11
N ALA A 174 11.67 -44.07 -25.32
CA ALA A 174 12.57 -43.99 -26.47
C ALA A 174 14.00 -44.48 -26.19
N SER A 175 14.38 -44.72 -24.93
CA SER A 175 15.70 -45.24 -24.53
C SER A 175 15.54 -46.22 -23.37
N GLN A 176 16.52 -47.08 -23.03
CA GLN A 176 16.44 -47.88 -21.79
C GLN A 176 16.69 -47.02 -20.51
N GLY A 177 16.56 -45.70 -20.65
CA GLY A 177 16.82 -44.68 -19.64
C GLY A 177 15.61 -44.25 -18.79
N LEU A 178 15.88 -43.41 -17.80
CA LEU A 178 14.86 -42.76 -16.97
C LEU A 178 14.85 -41.25 -17.28
N THR A 179 13.65 -40.69 -17.48
CA THR A 179 13.45 -39.24 -17.60
C THR A 179 12.72 -38.72 -16.37
N VAL A 180 13.33 -37.77 -15.66
CA VAL A 180 12.71 -37.18 -14.47
C VAL A 180 12.09 -35.83 -14.80
N THR A 181 10.78 -35.67 -14.55
CA THR A 181 10.04 -34.43 -14.83
C THR A 181 9.27 -33.95 -13.60
N GLY A 182 9.16 -32.62 -13.44
CA GLY A 182 8.28 -32.00 -12.44
C GLY A 182 8.96 -30.98 -11.51
N ARG A 183 8.14 -30.15 -10.86
CA ARG A 183 8.57 -29.07 -9.95
C ARG A 183 8.29 -29.46 -8.49
N GLY A 184 9.34 -29.81 -7.74
CA GLY A 184 9.22 -30.16 -6.32
C GLY A 184 10.47 -30.84 -5.78
N ARG A 185 10.44 -31.28 -4.51
CA ARG A 185 11.45 -32.22 -4.00
C ARG A 185 11.21 -33.59 -4.63
N PHE A 186 12.26 -34.39 -4.80
CA PHE A 186 12.09 -35.79 -5.16
C PHE A 186 11.37 -36.52 -4.02
N SER A 187 10.42 -37.39 -4.36
CA SER A 187 9.84 -38.30 -3.37
C SER A 187 10.88 -39.36 -2.95
N PRO A 188 10.73 -40.00 -1.78
CA PRO A 188 11.63 -41.08 -1.35
C PRO A 188 11.70 -42.24 -2.36
N GLU A 189 10.59 -42.56 -3.03
CA GLU A 189 10.49 -43.62 -4.02
C GLU A 189 11.22 -43.24 -5.30
N ALA A 190 11.06 -41.99 -5.76
CA ALA A 190 11.80 -41.46 -6.90
C ALA A 190 13.32 -41.48 -6.65
N LEU A 191 13.76 -41.11 -5.44
CA LEU A 191 15.17 -41.21 -5.06
C LEU A 191 15.66 -42.65 -5.04
N GLN A 192 14.89 -43.59 -4.45
CA GLN A 192 15.26 -45.00 -4.44
C GLN A 192 15.36 -45.58 -5.86
N MET A 193 14.47 -45.17 -6.77
CA MET A 193 14.50 -45.65 -8.14
C MET A 193 15.71 -45.11 -8.91
N ILE A 194 16.06 -43.83 -8.70
CA ILE A 194 17.30 -43.23 -9.24
C ILE A 194 18.54 -43.94 -8.66
N LEU A 195 18.55 -44.20 -7.35
CA LEU A 195 19.67 -44.85 -6.65
C LEU A 195 19.88 -46.31 -7.08
N ARG A 196 18.79 -47.03 -7.40
CA ARG A 196 18.82 -48.43 -7.80
C ARG A 196 18.94 -48.62 -9.32
N TYR A 197 18.95 -47.54 -10.09
CA TYR A 197 19.07 -47.63 -11.53
C TYR A 197 20.48 -48.13 -11.91
N SER A 198 20.52 -49.31 -12.53
CA SER A 198 21.74 -49.98 -13.00
C SER A 198 21.74 -50.17 -14.53
N GLY A 199 20.85 -49.46 -15.25
CA GLY A 199 20.77 -49.54 -16.70
C GLY A 199 22.00 -48.92 -17.36
N GLY A 200 22.37 -49.44 -18.54
CA GLY A 200 23.54 -48.99 -19.28
C GLY A 200 23.42 -47.57 -19.88
N ASP A 201 22.20 -47.04 -19.95
CA ASP A 201 21.92 -45.70 -20.49
C ASP A 201 21.83 -44.65 -19.36
N PRO A 202 22.35 -43.42 -19.53
CA PRO A 202 22.35 -42.41 -18.47
C PRO A 202 20.95 -41.83 -18.16
N ILE A 203 20.73 -41.44 -16.89
CA ILE A 203 19.51 -40.76 -16.44
C ILE A 203 19.48 -39.32 -16.95
N ARG A 204 18.37 -38.90 -17.55
CA ARG A 204 18.19 -37.53 -18.03
C ARG A 204 17.31 -36.69 -17.11
N PHE A 205 17.78 -35.47 -16.87
CA PHE A 205 17.11 -34.50 -16.01
C PHE A 205 16.78 -33.24 -16.80
N SER A 206 15.48 -32.94 -16.99
CA SER A 206 15.05 -31.71 -17.66
C SER A 206 14.48 -30.70 -16.67
N GLY A 207 14.97 -29.45 -16.74
CA GLY A 207 14.39 -28.32 -15.99
C GLY A 207 14.53 -28.38 -14.46
N LEU A 208 15.66 -28.90 -13.94
CA LEU A 208 15.90 -28.98 -12.49
C LEU A 208 15.99 -27.60 -11.83
N THR A 209 15.22 -27.42 -10.76
CA THR A 209 15.34 -26.27 -9.87
C THR A 209 16.60 -26.36 -9.00
N GLY A 210 17.13 -25.22 -8.55
CA GLY A 210 18.31 -25.20 -7.67
C GLY A 210 18.12 -25.95 -6.33
N ALA A 211 16.88 -26.13 -5.87
CA ALA A 211 16.57 -26.95 -4.69
C ALA A 211 16.75 -28.45 -4.96
N GLN A 212 16.40 -28.92 -6.16
CA GLN A 212 16.58 -30.32 -6.56
C GLN A 212 18.06 -30.66 -6.73
N ARG A 213 18.86 -29.76 -7.31
CA ARG A 213 20.32 -29.93 -7.41
C ARG A 213 20.95 -30.13 -6.04
N ARG A 214 20.60 -29.28 -5.06
CA ARG A 214 21.06 -29.43 -3.67
C ARG A 214 20.64 -30.75 -3.04
N GLN A 215 19.41 -31.23 -3.31
CA GLN A 215 18.94 -32.52 -2.82
C GLN A 215 19.71 -33.70 -3.44
N LEU A 216 20.06 -33.63 -4.72
CA LEU A 216 20.90 -34.64 -5.39
C LEU A 216 22.35 -34.62 -4.88
N HIS A 217 22.94 -33.43 -4.72
CA HIS A 217 24.28 -33.28 -4.15
C HIS A 217 24.36 -33.81 -2.72
N ALA A 218 23.37 -33.52 -1.87
CA ALA A 218 23.29 -34.05 -0.52
C ALA A 218 23.24 -35.59 -0.47
N ASN A 219 22.63 -36.19 -1.49
CA ASN A 219 22.54 -37.65 -1.65
C ASN A 219 23.69 -38.25 -2.48
N ARG A 220 24.77 -37.51 -2.74
CA ARG A 220 25.96 -37.91 -3.54
C ARG A 220 25.64 -38.33 -5.00
N MET A 221 24.59 -37.76 -5.61
CA MET A 221 24.14 -38.10 -6.98
C MET A 221 24.61 -37.10 -8.05
N ALA A 222 25.74 -36.41 -7.83
CA ALA A 222 26.19 -35.32 -8.72
C ALA A 222 26.58 -35.82 -10.12
N ASP A 223 27.13 -37.03 -10.22
CA ASP A 223 27.67 -37.59 -11.46
C ASP A 223 26.59 -38.01 -12.48
N LEU A 224 25.32 -38.09 -12.05
CA LEU A 224 24.19 -38.51 -12.89
C LEU A 224 23.53 -37.34 -13.66
N ILE A 225 23.94 -36.10 -13.41
CA ILE A 225 23.28 -34.91 -13.96
C ILE A 225 23.90 -34.55 -15.31
N ARG A 226 23.20 -34.83 -16.41
CA ARG A 226 23.53 -34.29 -17.74
C ARG A 226 22.38 -33.41 -18.22
N GLU A 227 22.71 -32.15 -18.54
CA GLU A 227 21.75 -31.17 -19.07
C GLU A 227 21.70 -31.31 -20.60
N ASP A 228 20.50 -31.54 -21.13
CA ASP A 228 20.18 -31.49 -22.56
C ASP A 228 19.68 -30.08 -22.93
#